data_AF-A0A512P9E0-F1
#
_entry.id   AF-A0A512P9E0-F1
#
_cell.length_a   1.000
_cell.length_b   1.000
_cell.length_c   1.000
_cell.angle_alpha   90.00
_cell.angle_beta   90.00
_cell.angle_gamma   90.00
#
_symmetry.space_group_name_H-M   'P 1'
#
loop_
_entity.id
_entity.type
_entity.pdbx_description
1 polymer ?
#
loop_
_entity_poly.entity_id
_entity_poly.type
_entity_poly.pdbx_seq_one_letter_code
_entity_poly.pdbx_strand_id
1 'polypeptide(L)'
;MAITRRTAHFGLLATLAERHLAELGYQVEPAVIDAALNRQCESAGALLGISARAALPHAADSSALSLAEDIATILRVADEGRERP
;
A
#
# COMPACT_ATOMS: atom_id res chain seq x y z
N MET A 1 11.28 1.87 12.39
CA MET A 1 10.05 1.89 13.22
C MET A 1 8.89 2.07 12.26
N ALA A 2 7.95 1.14 12.21
CA ALA A 2 6.84 1.18 11.26
C ALA A 2 5.88 2.34 11.56
N ILE A 3 5.41 3.01 10.52
CA ILE A 3 4.33 3.99 10.58
C ILE A 3 3.03 3.21 10.73
N THR A 4 2.18 3.68 11.64
CA THR A 4 0.89 3.05 11.92
C THR A 4 -0.24 4.02 11.62
N ARG A 5 -1.47 3.49 11.55
CA ARG A 5 -2.71 4.25 11.35
C ARG A 5 -3.00 5.31 12.41
N ARG A 6 -2.25 5.34 13.53
CA ARG A 6 -2.26 6.47 14.47
C ARG A 6 -1.74 7.77 13.85
N THR A 7 -0.95 7.67 12.77
CA THR A 7 -0.56 8.82 11.96
C THR A 7 -1.69 9.12 10.99
N ALA A 8 -2.35 10.27 11.14
CA ALA A 8 -3.56 10.62 10.38
C ALA A 8 -3.41 10.43 8.86
N HIS A 9 -2.30 10.90 8.29
CA HIS A 9 -2.04 10.77 6.85
C HIS A 9 -1.88 9.29 6.42
N PHE A 10 -1.17 8.48 7.22
CA PHE A 10 -1.03 7.05 6.95
C PHE A 10 -2.38 6.32 7.02
N GLY A 11 -3.21 6.65 8.03
CA GLY A 11 -4.55 6.09 8.15
C GLY A 11 -5.44 6.41 6.95
N LEU A 12 -5.39 7.66 6.46
CA LEU A 12 -6.13 8.06 5.26
C LEU A 12 -5.70 7.27 4.01
N LEU A 13 -4.39 7.16 3.76
CA LEU A 13 -3.88 6.41 2.60
C LEU A 13 -4.26 4.92 2.69
N ALA A 14 -4.19 4.32 3.88
CA ALA A 14 -4.60 2.94 4.10
C ALA A 14 -6.09 2.73 3.80
N THR A 15 -6.96 3.63 4.28
CA THR A 15 -8.41 3.56 4.00
C THR A 15 -8.74 3.79 2.53
N LEU A 16 -8.01 4.66 1.84
CA LEU A 16 -8.18 4.86 0.39
C LEU A 16 -7.80 3.61 -0.39
N ALA A 17 -6.67 2.98 -0.05
CA ALA A 17 -6.23 1.73 -0.68
C ALA A 17 -7.21 0.58 -0.40
N GLU A 18 -7.71 0.45 0.83
CA GLU A 18 -8.74 -0.54 1.20
C GLU A 18 -10.01 -0.37 0.37
N ARG A 19 -10.49 0.87 0.28
CA ARG A 19 -11.70 1.18 -0.47
C ARG A 19 -11.53 0.88 -1.96
N HIS A 20 -10.38 1.23 -2.53
CA HIS A 20 -10.12 0.97 -3.94
C HIS A 20 -10.02 -0.53 -4.23
N LEU A 21 -9.32 -1.30 -3.38
CA LEU A 21 -9.26 -2.75 -3.49
C LEU A 21 -10.65 -3.39 -3.38
N ALA A 22 -11.49 -2.90 -2.46
CA ALA A 22 -12.86 -3.35 -2.33
C ALA A 22 -13.73 -3.02 -3.56
N GLU A 23 -13.54 -1.83 -4.16
CA GLU A 23 -14.20 -1.44 -5.42
C GLU A 23 -13.78 -2.35 -6.59
N LEU A 24 -12.54 -2.84 -6.58
CA LEU A 24 -12.04 -3.84 -7.53
C LEU A 24 -12.46 -5.29 -7.20
N GLY A 25 -13.15 -5.51 -6.08
CA GLY A 25 -13.62 -6.83 -5.64
C GLY A 25 -12.61 -7.65 -4.84
N TYR A 26 -11.47 -7.08 -4.45
CA TYR A 26 -10.47 -7.76 -3.62
C TYR A 26 -10.71 -7.50 -2.13
N GLN A 27 -10.76 -8.58 -1.35
CA GLN A 27 -10.70 -8.50 0.11
C GLN A 27 -9.27 -8.75 0.58
N VAL A 28 -8.58 -7.68 0.96
CA VAL A 28 -7.19 -7.73 1.43
C VAL A 28 -7.15 -7.42 2.92
N GLU A 29 -6.36 -8.18 3.65
CA GLU A 29 -6.19 -7.96 5.08
C GLU A 29 -5.53 -6.58 5.34
N PRO A 30 -6.05 -5.75 6.25
CA PRO A 30 -5.51 -4.42 6.56
C PRO A 30 -4.02 -4.41 6.86
N ALA A 31 -3.51 -5.49 7.49
CA ALA A 31 -2.09 -5.65 7.81
C ALA A 31 -1.19 -5.73 6.55
N VAL A 32 -1.70 -6.30 5.46
CA VAL A 32 -0.97 -6.39 4.17
C VAL A 32 -0.85 -4.99 3.55
N ILE A 33 -1.93 -4.21 3.58
CA ILE A 33 -1.95 -2.83 3.09
C ILE A 33 -1.00 -1.96 3.91
N ASP A 34 -1.04 -2.10 5.24
CA ASP A 34 -0.15 -1.37 6.15
C ASP A 34 1.32 -1.72 5.90
N ALA A 35 1.64 -3.00 5.67
CA ALA A 35 3.00 -3.44 5.35
C ALA A 35 3.47 -2.89 3.99
N ALA A 36 2.59 -2.89 3.00
CA ALA A 36 2.89 -2.38 1.65
C ALA A 36 3.14 -0.86 1.67
N LEU A 37 2.29 -0.09 2.37
CA LEU A 37 2.49 1.35 2.58
C LEU A 37 3.79 1.66 3.33
N ASN A 38 4.12 0.86 4.36
CA ASN A 38 5.38 1.02 5.08
C ASN A 38 6.58 0.79 4.17
N ARG A 39 6.58 -0.29 3.36
CA ARG A 39 7.66 -0.54 2.39
C ARG A 39 7.80 0.59 1.37
N GLN A 40 6.69 1.15 0.89
CA GLN A 40 6.73 2.27 -0.04
C GLN A 40 7.36 3.51 0.61
N CYS A 41 6.99 3.83 1.86
CA CYS A 41 7.60 4.91 2.62
C CYS A 41 9.08 4.66 2.90
N GLU A 42 9.48 3.42 3.18
CA GLU A 42 10.88 3.03 3.38
C GLU A 42 11.69 3.20 2.09
N SER A 43 11.19 2.72 0.95
CA SER A 43 11.82 2.89 -0.36
C SER A 43 11.95 4.36 -0.75
N ALA A 44 10.88 5.15 -0.58
CA ALA A 44 10.90 6.58 -0.85
C ALA A 44 11.89 7.32 0.07
N GLY A 45 11.92 6.96 1.36
CA GLY A 45 12.88 7.49 2.32
C GLY A 45 14.32 7.19 1.92
N ALA A 46 14.61 5.94 1.54
CA ALA A 46 15.94 5.53 1.09
C ALA A 46 16.39 6.30 -0.17
N LEU A 47 15.51 6.50 -1.15
CA LEU A 47 15.80 7.26 -2.37
C LEU A 47 16.09 8.73 -2.09
N LEU A 48 15.38 9.33 -1.15
CA LEU A 48 15.50 10.75 -0.79
C LEU A 48 16.55 11.01 0.30
N GLY A 49 17.15 9.96 0.88
CA GLY A 49 18.06 10.08 2.02
C GLY A 49 17.38 10.57 3.31
N ILE A 50 16.08 10.35 3.46
CA ILE A 50 15.28 10.76 4.62
C ILE A 50 14.65 9.55 5.32
N SER A 51 14.15 9.75 6.54
CA SER A 51 13.42 8.67 7.23
C SER A 51 12.10 8.35 6.53
N ALA A 52 11.64 7.09 6.60
CA ALA A 52 10.33 6.68 6.07
C ALA A 52 9.18 7.56 6.57
N ARG A 53 9.25 8.00 7.83
CA ARG A 53 8.25 8.90 8.43
C ARG A 53 8.26 10.29 7.78
N ALA A 54 9.45 10.79 7.42
CA ALA A 54 9.61 12.04 6.69
C ALA A 54 9.24 11.90 5.21
N ALA A 55 9.26 10.67 4.66
CA ALA A 55 8.81 10.38 3.31
C ALA A 55 7.27 10.28 3.19
N LEU A 56 6.56 10.03 4.30
CA LEU A 56 5.10 9.91 4.31
C LEU A 56 4.33 11.11 3.68
N PRO A 57 4.70 12.38 3.90
CA PRO A 57 4.05 13.51 3.24
C PRO A 57 4.30 13.54 1.72
N HIS A 58 5.35 12.86 1.24
CA HIS A 58 5.68 12.74 -0.17
C HIS A 58 4.97 11.55 -0.83
N ALA A 59 4.39 10.62 -0.04
CA ALA A 59 3.45 9.64 -0.56
C ALA A 59 2.15 10.40 -0.88
N ALA A 60 1.95 10.72 -2.16
CA ALA A 60 0.76 11.39 -2.63
C ALA A 60 -0.45 10.44 -2.62
N ASP A 61 -1.67 10.97 -2.69
CA ASP A 61 -2.88 10.15 -2.82
C ASP A 61 -2.84 9.23 -4.06
N SER A 62 -2.17 9.68 -5.14
CA SER A 62 -1.90 8.86 -6.32
C SER A 62 -0.99 7.67 -6.04
N SER A 63 -0.11 7.76 -5.02
CA SER A 63 0.74 6.66 -4.59
C SER A 63 -0.04 5.57 -3.86
N ALA A 64 -1.13 5.91 -3.15
CA ALA A 64 -2.01 4.91 -2.53
C ALA A 64 -2.85 4.16 -3.57
N LEU A 65 -3.32 4.85 -4.61
CA LEU A 65 -4.00 4.21 -5.75
C LEU A 65 -3.06 3.29 -6.51
N SER A 66 -1.86 3.77 -6.86
CA SER A 66 -0.84 2.95 -7.53
C SER A 66 -0.44 1.74 -6.68
N LEU A 67 -0.37 1.88 -5.35
CA LEU A 67 -0.12 0.77 -4.44
C LEU A 67 -1.27 -0.25 -4.45
N ALA A 68 -2.52 0.23 -4.45
CA ALA A 68 -3.68 -0.64 -4.52
C ALA A 68 -3.73 -1.41 -5.87
N GLU A 69 -3.36 -0.77 -6.97
CA GLU A 69 -3.21 -1.41 -8.29
C GLU A 69 -2.08 -2.46 -8.31
N ASP A 70 -0.93 -2.16 -7.69
CA ASP A 70 0.18 -3.12 -7.55
C ASP A 70 -0.25 -4.34 -6.73
N ILE A 71 -0.96 -4.13 -5.61
CA ILE A 71 -1.51 -5.20 -4.78
C ILE A 71 -2.53 -6.03 -5.58
N ALA A 72 -3.46 -5.38 -6.29
CA ALA A 72 -4.43 -6.06 -7.13
C ALA A 72 -3.77 -6.87 -8.25
N THR A 73 -2.70 -6.35 -8.85
CA THR A 73 -1.93 -7.05 -9.90
C THR A 73 -1.25 -8.30 -9.33
N ILE A 74 -0.61 -8.19 -8.16
CA ILE A 74 0.01 -9.34 -7.49
C ILE A 74 -1.03 -10.41 -7.16
N LEU A 75 -2.19 -10.00 -6.64
CA LEU A 75 -3.29 -10.91 -6.32
C LEU A 75 -3.85 -11.59 -7.57
N ARG A 76 -4.01 -10.83 -8.66
CA ARG A 76 -4.46 -11.36 -9.95
C ARG A 76 -3.50 -12.41 -10.51
N VAL A 77 -2.20 -12.14 -10.48
CA VAL A 77 -1.18 -13.12 -10.92
C VAL A 77 -1.16 -14.36 -10.01
N ALA A 78 -1.39 -14.18 -8.70
CA ALA A 78 -1.48 -15.30 -7.76
C ALA A 78 -2.73 -16.17 -7.98
N ASP A 79 -3.86 -15.57 -8.38
CA ASP A 79 -5.08 -16.28 -8.77
C ASP A 79 -4.91 -16.98 -10.13
N GLU A 80 -4.40 -16.29 -11.16
CA GLU A 80 -4.12 -16.86 -12.49
C GLU A 80 -3.08 -18.00 -12.44
N GLY A 81 -2.20 -17.98 -11.43
CA GLY A 81 -1.24 -19.06 -11.16
C GLY A 81 -1.82 -20.31 -10.48
N ARG A 82 -3.01 -20.22 -9.87
CA ARG A 82 -3.70 -21.38 -9.25
C ARG A 82 -4.52 -22.20 -10.25
N GLU A 83 -4.81 -21.66 -11.44
CA GLU A 83 -5.60 -22.32 -12.47
C GLU A 83 -4.77 -23.16 -13.46
N ARG A 84 -3.60 -23.69 -13.06
CA ARG A 84 -2.86 -24.66 -13.89
C ARG A 84 -3.05 -26.10 -13.39
N PRO A 85 -3.78 -26.97 -14.14
CA PRO A 85 -3.86 -28.40 -13.88
C PRO A 85 -2.55 -29.14 -14.19
#